data_AF-A0A2D9K4B2-F1
#
_entry.id   AF-A0A2D9K4B2-F1
#
_cell.length_a   1.000
_cell.length_b   1.000
_cell.length_c   1.000
_cell.angle_alpha   90.00
_cell.angle_beta   90.00
_cell.angle_gamma   90.00
#
_symmetry.space_group_name_H-M   'P 1'
#
loop_
_entity.id
_entity.type
_entity.pdbx_description
1 polymer ?
#
loop_
_entity_poly.entity_id
_entity_poly.type
_entity_poly.pdbx_seq_one_letter_code
_entity_poly.pdbx_strand_id
1 'polypeptide(L)'
;MHQLPSTVKLPIPRGKRASTEGGSVTGYAPTQTVRCVGEPRFRTQSVRDAGCLLDVDSGVLSWTCRPSALSNRGRTFLPDFEVVREAAVELVAVTEDRERVPDWAVAAAVARGMPITTLPTSHLVGVRLENARELLRYAAWRVSLSDRVRLLAALDQEGSLPLGEAMTTIRNGADPIAAIAALALRRFVDLDLDSGRIGPETRVARWRD
;
A
#
# COMPACT_ATOMS: atom_id res chain seq x y z
N MET A 1 77.99 -13.69 0.77
CA MET A 1 77.46 -13.35 -0.56
C MET A 1 76.72 -14.56 -1.08
N HIS A 2 75.39 -14.60 -0.94
CA HIS A 2 74.40 -15.35 -1.76
C HIS A 2 73.05 -15.30 -1.03
N GLN A 3 72.24 -14.30 -1.39
CA GLN A 3 70.83 -14.21 -1.03
C GLN A 3 70.03 -15.19 -1.90
N LEU A 4 69.13 -15.94 -1.28
CA LEU A 4 68.15 -16.79 -1.94
C LEU A 4 67.06 -15.93 -2.62
N PRO A 5 66.57 -16.29 -3.81
CA PRO A 5 65.60 -15.49 -4.54
C PRO A 5 64.18 -15.64 -3.97
N SER A 6 63.51 -14.49 -3.84
CA SER A 6 62.11 -14.32 -3.43
C SER A 6 61.16 -14.92 -4.47
N THR A 7 60.27 -15.83 -4.03
CA THR A 7 59.27 -16.46 -4.88
C THR A 7 58.12 -15.49 -5.18
N VAL A 8 57.98 -15.11 -6.45
CA VAL A 8 56.88 -14.31 -6.99
C VAL A 8 55.58 -15.11 -6.92
N LYS A 9 54.62 -14.66 -6.10
CA LYS A 9 53.23 -15.17 -6.10
C LYS A 9 52.49 -14.64 -7.33
N LEU A 10 52.21 -15.52 -8.29
CA LEU A 10 51.27 -15.26 -9.39
C LEU A 10 49.82 -15.19 -8.85
N PRO A 11 48.99 -14.22 -9.26
CA PRO A 11 47.59 -14.17 -8.84
C PRO A 11 46.76 -15.23 -9.56
N ILE A 12 46.00 -16.00 -8.76
CA ILE A 12 45.00 -16.97 -9.20
C ILE A 12 43.83 -16.20 -9.85
N PRO A 13 43.36 -16.55 -11.06
CA PRO A 13 42.22 -15.89 -11.68
C PRO A 13 40.96 -16.22 -10.89
N ARG A 14 40.38 -15.22 -10.22
CA ARG A 14 39.06 -15.32 -9.61
C ARG A 14 38.03 -15.47 -10.73
N GLY A 15 37.41 -16.65 -10.79
CA GLY A 15 36.27 -16.91 -11.65
C GLY A 15 35.20 -15.84 -11.45
N LYS A 16 34.69 -15.31 -12.58
CA LYS A 16 33.54 -14.41 -12.62
C LYS A 16 32.39 -15.07 -11.88
N ARG A 17 32.14 -14.67 -10.63
CA ARG A 17 30.81 -14.84 -10.04
C ARG A 17 29.90 -13.97 -10.89
N ALA A 18 28.91 -14.59 -11.51
CA ALA A 18 27.78 -13.89 -12.09
C ALA A 18 27.26 -12.95 -11.01
N SER A 19 27.49 -11.66 -11.22
CA SER A 19 26.70 -10.61 -10.61
C SER A 19 25.25 -10.97 -10.91
N THR A 20 24.51 -11.39 -9.88
CA THR A 20 23.06 -11.30 -9.93
C THR A 20 22.78 -9.81 -10.06
N GLU A 21 22.62 -9.36 -11.30
CA GLU A 21 22.26 -7.99 -11.61
C GLU A 21 21.05 -7.65 -10.76
N GLY A 22 21.22 -6.59 -9.97
CA GLY A 22 20.13 -5.95 -9.27
C GLY A 22 19.14 -5.48 -10.33
N GLY A 23 18.12 -6.29 -10.57
CA GLY A 23 16.90 -5.79 -11.18
C GLY A 23 16.31 -4.83 -10.18
N SER A 24 16.48 -3.52 -10.40
CA SER A 24 15.56 -2.56 -9.84
C SER A 24 14.19 -3.01 -10.30
N VAL A 25 13.38 -3.59 -9.41
CA VAL A 25 11.95 -3.69 -9.68
C VAL A 25 11.54 -2.25 -9.88
N THR A 26 11.26 -1.86 -11.12
CA THR A 26 10.69 -0.55 -11.44
C THR A 26 9.33 -0.52 -10.76
N GLY A 27 9.33 -0.12 -9.49
CA GLY A 27 8.14 -0.11 -8.67
C GLY A 27 7.15 0.89 -9.26
N TYR A 28 5.91 0.47 -9.43
CA TYR A 28 4.81 1.38 -9.73
C TYR A 28 4.64 2.34 -8.55
N ALA A 29 4.59 3.64 -8.83
CA ALA A 29 4.52 4.68 -7.82
C ALA A 29 3.07 4.91 -7.32
N PRO A 30 2.86 5.43 -6.10
CA PRO A 30 3.85 5.56 -5.01
C PRO A 30 4.39 4.18 -4.60
N THR A 31 5.55 4.07 -3.93
CA THR A 31 6.11 2.74 -3.59
C THR A 31 5.64 2.21 -2.24
N GLN A 32 5.30 3.10 -1.31
CA GLN A 32 4.95 2.74 0.06
C GLN A 32 3.55 2.13 0.17
N THR A 33 3.37 1.20 1.09
CA THR A 33 2.07 0.60 1.43
C THR A 33 1.93 0.56 2.95
N VAL A 34 0.70 0.53 3.47
CA VAL A 34 0.47 0.55 4.94
C VAL A 34 -0.21 -0.72 5.44
N ARG A 35 -1.13 -1.29 4.64
CA ARG A 35 -1.88 -2.51 4.96
C ARG A 35 -1.47 -3.72 4.13
N CYS A 36 -0.50 -3.57 3.23
CA CYS A 36 0.09 -4.70 2.52
C CYS A 36 0.89 -5.60 3.47
N VAL A 37 0.52 -6.88 3.53
CA VAL A 37 1.26 -7.92 4.23
C VAL A 37 2.20 -8.62 3.25
N GLY A 38 3.48 -8.66 3.61
CA GLY A 38 4.55 -9.19 2.77
C GLY A 38 5.16 -8.14 1.84
N GLU A 39 5.89 -8.59 0.83
CA GLU A 39 6.59 -7.71 -0.12
C GLU A 39 5.62 -7.29 -1.24
N PRO A 40 5.34 -5.97 -1.40
CA PRO A 40 4.45 -5.48 -2.44
C PRO A 40 5.01 -5.79 -3.84
N ARG A 41 4.21 -6.46 -4.68
CA ARG A 41 4.56 -6.76 -6.07
C ARG A 41 3.33 -6.61 -6.94
N PHE A 42 3.43 -5.75 -7.95
CA PHE A 42 2.33 -5.44 -8.85
C PHE A 42 2.76 -5.73 -10.28
N ARG A 43 1.84 -6.25 -11.09
CA ARG A 43 2.11 -6.54 -12.51
C ARG A 43 1.84 -5.35 -13.44
N THR A 44 1.08 -4.35 -12.97
CA THR A 44 0.75 -3.13 -13.71
C THR A 44 0.53 -1.95 -12.75
N GLN A 45 0.49 -0.73 -13.29
CA GLN A 45 0.13 0.47 -12.54
C GLN A 45 -1.32 0.41 -12.03
N SER A 46 -2.26 -0.14 -12.81
CA SER A 46 -3.65 -0.29 -12.35
C SER A 46 -3.75 -1.21 -11.14
N VAL A 47 -3.00 -2.31 -11.11
CA VAL A 47 -2.96 -3.17 -9.91
C VAL A 47 -2.37 -2.39 -8.74
N ARG A 48 -1.31 -1.59 -8.95
CA ARG A 48 -0.78 -0.71 -7.90
C ARG A 48 -1.81 0.31 -7.39
N ASP A 49 -2.60 0.88 -8.28
CA ASP A 49 -3.63 1.88 -7.95
C ASP A 49 -4.75 1.27 -7.12
N ALA A 50 -5.18 0.05 -7.44
CA ALA A 50 -6.08 -0.72 -6.60
C ALA A 50 -5.50 -0.91 -5.18
N GLY A 51 -4.21 -1.27 -5.08
CA GLY A 51 -3.51 -1.35 -3.78
C GLY A 51 -3.51 -0.03 -3.01
N CYS A 52 -3.41 1.12 -3.71
CA CYS A 52 -3.49 2.43 -3.06
C CYS A 52 -4.88 2.68 -2.46
N LEU A 53 -5.95 2.26 -3.16
CA LEU A 53 -7.32 2.34 -2.64
C LEU A 53 -7.53 1.40 -1.45
N LEU A 54 -6.98 0.18 -1.48
CA LEU A 54 -7.04 -0.76 -0.36
C LEU A 54 -6.34 -0.22 0.91
N ASP A 55 -5.26 0.56 0.77
CA ASP A 55 -4.58 1.21 1.89
C ASP A 55 -5.40 2.34 2.54
N VAL A 56 -6.40 2.90 1.85
CA VAL A 56 -7.28 3.97 2.39
C VAL A 56 -8.73 3.55 2.55
N ASP A 57 -9.06 2.29 2.25
CA ASP A 57 -10.38 1.71 2.51
C ASP A 57 -10.53 1.43 4.02
N SER A 58 -11.58 1.99 4.62
CA SER A 58 -11.87 1.86 6.05
C SER A 58 -12.23 0.43 6.44
N GLY A 59 -12.81 -0.34 5.53
CA GLY A 59 -13.20 -1.74 5.78
C GLY A 59 -12.08 -2.76 5.55
N VAL A 60 -10.90 -2.36 5.03
CA VAL A 60 -9.78 -3.29 4.77
C VAL A 60 -8.86 -3.37 5.97
N LEU A 61 -8.80 -4.51 6.65
CA LEU A 61 -7.85 -4.73 7.75
C LEU A 61 -6.42 -4.95 7.22
N SER A 62 -6.28 -5.77 6.19
CA SER A 62 -5.02 -6.04 5.52
C SER A 62 -5.25 -6.54 4.10
N TRP A 63 -4.21 -6.52 3.28
CA TRP A 63 -4.23 -7.10 1.95
C TRP A 63 -2.86 -7.67 1.57
N THR A 64 -2.78 -8.58 0.61
CA THR A 64 -1.49 -9.09 0.10
C THR A 64 -1.49 -9.29 -1.41
N CYS A 65 -0.34 -9.04 -2.04
CA CYS A 65 -0.07 -9.34 -3.47
C CYS A 65 0.24 -10.81 -3.75
N ARG A 66 0.15 -11.69 -2.75
CA ARG A 66 0.48 -13.12 -2.87
C ARG A 66 -0.71 -14.02 -2.49
N PRO A 67 -1.87 -13.87 -3.16
CA PRO A 67 -3.00 -14.75 -2.91
C PRO A 67 -2.67 -16.20 -3.33
N SER A 68 -3.36 -17.15 -2.70
CA SER A 68 -3.27 -18.55 -3.12
C SER A 68 -3.90 -18.76 -4.50
N ALA A 69 -3.14 -19.34 -5.44
CA ALA A 69 -3.66 -19.61 -6.78
C ALA A 69 -4.88 -20.54 -6.75
N LEU A 70 -5.88 -20.23 -7.57
CA LEU A 70 -7.05 -21.06 -7.81
C LEU A 70 -6.74 -22.04 -8.93
N SER A 71 -7.14 -23.29 -8.76
CA SER A 71 -6.85 -24.36 -9.73
C SER A 71 -8.07 -25.23 -9.98
N ASN A 72 -8.30 -25.57 -11.25
CA ASN A 72 -9.34 -26.51 -11.67
C ASN A 72 -8.90 -27.25 -12.94
N ARG A 73 -8.82 -28.59 -12.89
CA ARG A 73 -8.50 -29.47 -14.03
C ARG A 73 -7.27 -28.99 -14.84
N GLY A 74 -6.18 -28.66 -14.14
CA GLY A 74 -4.92 -28.22 -14.76
C GLY A 74 -4.90 -26.75 -15.22
N ARG A 75 -6.00 -26.01 -15.06
CA ARG A 75 -6.04 -24.54 -15.26
C ARG A 75 -5.73 -23.84 -13.95
N THR A 76 -5.03 -22.72 -14.04
CA THR A 76 -4.66 -21.89 -12.89
C THR A 76 -5.09 -20.44 -13.11
N PHE A 77 -5.58 -19.80 -12.06
CA PHE A 77 -5.95 -18.40 -12.02
C PHE A 77 -5.35 -17.80 -10.77
N LEU A 78 -4.61 -16.71 -10.92
CA LEU A 78 -3.97 -16.00 -9.82
C LEU A 78 -4.67 -14.65 -9.65
N PRO A 79 -5.44 -14.45 -8.57
CA PRO A 79 -5.97 -13.12 -8.23
C PRO A 79 -4.84 -12.11 -8.01
N ASP A 80 -5.15 -10.82 -8.10
CA ASP A 80 -4.17 -9.76 -7.83
C ASP A 80 -3.99 -9.54 -6.33
N PHE A 81 -5.07 -9.67 -5.55
CA PHE A 81 -5.03 -9.52 -4.10
C PHE A 81 -5.82 -10.59 -3.36
N GLU A 82 -5.39 -10.86 -2.13
CA GLU A 82 -6.24 -11.36 -1.05
C GLU A 82 -6.44 -10.20 -0.07
N VAL A 83 -7.70 -9.92 0.29
CA VAL A 83 -8.11 -8.78 1.11
C VAL A 83 -8.84 -9.29 2.32
N VAL A 84 -8.37 -8.92 3.50
CA VAL A 84 -8.96 -9.26 4.79
C VAL A 84 -9.79 -8.08 5.26
N ARG A 85 -11.06 -8.32 5.52
CA ARG A 85 -12.01 -7.40 6.17
C ARG A 85 -12.48 -8.04 7.48
N GLU A 86 -13.21 -7.32 8.31
CA GLU A 86 -13.68 -7.84 9.60
C GLU A 86 -14.57 -9.09 9.45
N ALA A 87 -15.51 -9.07 8.50
CA ALA A 87 -16.47 -10.15 8.30
C ALA A 87 -15.99 -11.28 7.38
N ALA A 88 -14.99 -11.03 6.52
CA ALA A 88 -14.63 -11.96 5.46
C ALA A 88 -13.23 -11.72 4.90
N VAL A 89 -12.71 -12.76 4.23
CA VAL A 89 -11.57 -12.67 3.33
C VAL A 89 -12.09 -12.81 1.90
N GLU A 90 -11.69 -11.91 1.01
CA GLU A 90 -12.05 -11.94 -0.40
C GLU A 90 -10.80 -11.94 -1.29
N LEU A 91 -10.96 -12.42 -2.51
CA LEU A 91 -9.94 -12.32 -3.56
C LEU A 91 -10.31 -11.16 -4.49
N VAL A 92 -9.36 -10.34 -4.90
CA VAL A 92 -9.61 -9.25 -5.84
C VAL A 92 -8.84 -9.50 -7.12
N ALA A 93 -9.52 -9.40 -8.26
CA ALA A 93 -8.92 -9.43 -9.59
C ALA A 93 -9.11 -8.07 -10.25
N VAL A 94 -8.02 -7.41 -10.62
CA VAL A 94 -8.03 -6.14 -11.37
C VAL A 94 -8.07 -6.46 -12.85
N THR A 95 -9.17 -6.11 -13.51
CA THR A 95 -9.40 -6.52 -14.90
C THR A 95 -9.62 -5.30 -15.79
N GLU A 96 -9.34 -5.45 -17.07
CA GLU A 96 -9.89 -4.51 -18.05
C GLU A 96 -11.43 -4.64 -18.10
N ASP A 97 -12.15 -3.60 -18.52
CA ASP A 97 -13.62 -3.54 -18.46
C ASP A 97 -14.34 -4.70 -19.18
N ARG A 98 -13.70 -5.29 -20.19
CA ARG A 98 -14.26 -6.40 -20.98
C ARG A 98 -13.72 -7.76 -20.56
N GLU A 99 -12.67 -7.78 -19.73
CA GLU A 99 -12.07 -9.01 -19.23
C GLU A 99 -12.94 -9.57 -18.11
N ARG A 100 -13.17 -10.89 -18.14
CA ARG A 100 -13.96 -11.59 -17.13
C ARG A 100 -13.11 -12.62 -16.43
N VAL A 101 -13.22 -12.66 -15.11
CA VAL A 101 -12.74 -13.78 -14.31
C VAL A 101 -13.47 -15.04 -14.77
N PRO A 102 -12.77 -16.15 -15.08
CA PRO A 102 -13.43 -17.38 -15.52
C PRO A 102 -14.39 -17.93 -14.46
N ASP A 103 -15.57 -18.40 -14.88
CA ASP A 103 -16.59 -18.96 -13.95
C ASP A 103 -16.04 -20.07 -13.06
N TRP A 104 -15.11 -20.88 -13.60
CA TRP A 104 -14.48 -21.94 -12.84
C TRP A 104 -13.61 -21.41 -11.69
N ALA A 105 -12.99 -20.25 -11.87
CA ALA A 105 -12.18 -19.60 -10.83
C ALA A 105 -13.10 -19.02 -9.76
N VAL A 106 -14.19 -18.36 -10.15
CA VAL A 106 -15.23 -17.88 -9.21
C VAL A 106 -15.76 -19.05 -8.37
N ALA A 107 -16.13 -20.16 -8.99
CA ALA A 107 -16.61 -21.36 -8.28
C ALA A 107 -15.54 -21.94 -7.33
N ALA A 108 -14.28 -22.01 -7.77
CA ALA A 108 -13.17 -22.50 -6.93
C ALA A 108 -12.91 -21.59 -5.72
N ALA A 109 -13.10 -20.28 -5.87
CA ALA A 109 -12.93 -19.30 -4.82
C ALA A 109 -14.06 -19.35 -3.78
N VAL A 110 -15.32 -19.44 -4.24
CA VAL A 110 -16.49 -19.66 -3.38
C VAL A 110 -16.36 -20.96 -2.59
N ALA A 111 -15.88 -22.04 -3.22
CA ALA A 111 -15.63 -23.31 -2.52
C ALA A 111 -14.55 -23.21 -1.42
N ARG A 112 -13.68 -22.20 -1.48
CA ARG A 112 -12.68 -21.88 -0.43
C ARG A 112 -13.19 -20.88 0.61
N GLY A 113 -14.44 -20.41 0.50
CA GLY A 113 -14.99 -19.37 1.36
C GLY A 113 -14.40 -17.98 1.11
N MET A 114 -13.75 -17.76 -0.05
CA MET A 114 -13.08 -16.51 -0.41
C MET A 114 -13.59 -16.05 -1.78
N PRO A 115 -14.77 -15.42 -1.88
CA PRO A 115 -15.33 -15.01 -3.17
C PRO A 115 -14.38 -14.05 -3.92
N ILE A 116 -14.44 -14.07 -5.26
CA ILE A 116 -13.68 -13.12 -6.09
C ILE A 116 -14.52 -11.88 -6.38
N THR A 117 -13.98 -10.72 -6.07
CA THR A 117 -14.47 -9.42 -6.49
C THR A 117 -13.63 -8.93 -7.67
N THR A 118 -14.31 -8.56 -8.77
CA THR A 118 -13.66 -7.95 -9.94
C THR A 118 -13.59 -6.44 -9.76
N LEU A 119 -12.41 -5.86 -9.97
CA LEU A 119 -12.19 -4.42 -9.93
C LEU A 119 -11.77 -3.93 -11.33
N PRO A 120 -12.71 -3.36 -12.11
CA PRO A 120 -12.40 -2.84 -13.44
C PRO A 120 -11.40 -1.66 -13.38
N THR A 121 -10.49 -1.58 -14.33
CA THR A 121 -9.52 -0.47 -14.39
C THR A 121 -10.18 0.90 -14.61
N SER A 122 -11.38 0.95 -15.22
CA SER A 122 -12.17 2.18 -15.32
C SER A 122 -12.63 2.73 -13.96
N HIS A 123 -12.66 1.91 -12.91
CA HIS A 123 -12.98 2.35 -11.55
C HIS A 123 -11.74 2.87 -10.80
N LEU A 124 -10.56 2.76 -11.38
CA LEU A 124 -9.29 3.20 -10.80
C LEU A 124 -8.91 4.60 -11.28
N VAL A 125 -9.84 5.53 -11.12
CA VAL A 125 -9.69 6.94 -11.51
C VAL A 125 -10.38 7.85 -10.48
N GLY A 126 -10.18 9.15 -10.63
CA GLY A 126 -10.89 10.14 -9.83
C GLY A 126 -10.19 10.52 -8.53
N VAL A 127 -10.86 11.40 -7.79
CA VAL A 127 -10.26 12.17 -6.71
C VAL A 127 -9.77 11.31 -5.54
N ARG A 128 -10.50 10.25 -5.21
CA ARG A 128 -10.11 9.31 -4.14
C ARG A 128 -8.76 8.67 -4.42
N LEU A 129 -8.51 8.24 -5.67
CA LEU A 129 -7.23 7.63 -6.04
C LEU A 129 -6.10 8.66 -6.04
N GLU A 130 -6.36 9.88 -6.53
CA GLU A 130 -5.39 10.98 -6.46
C GLU A 130 -4.97 11.25 -5.01
N ASN A 131 -5.95 11.44 -4.12
CA ASN A 131 -5.74 11.65 -2.69
C ASN A 131 -5.02 10.46 -2.03
N ALA A 132 -5.41 9.22 -2.34
CA ALA A 132 -4.75 8.02 -1.81
C ALA A 132 -3.27 7.95 -2.18
N ARG A 133 -2.93 8.23 -3.45
CA ARG A 133 -1.55 8.26 -3.93
C ARG A 133 -0.73 9.35 -3.25
N GLU A 134 -1.32 10.51 -2.97
CA GLU A 134 -0.66 11.60 -2.25
C GLU A 134 -0.41 11.24 -0.78
N LEU A 135 -1.41 10.73 -0.08
CA LEU A 135 -1.28 10.29 1.31
C LEU A 135 -0.17 9.26 1.48
N LEU A 136 -0.11 8.25 0.60
CA LEU A 136 0.87 7.16 0.67
C LEU A 136 2.32 7.63 0.57
N ARG A 137 2.60 8.84 0.08
CA ARG A 137 3.96 9.43 0.14
C ARG A 137 4.44 9.63 1.57
N TYR A 138 3.51 9.76 2.51
CA TYR A 138 3.77 10.00 3.94
C TYR A 138 3.67 8.73 4.80
N ALA A 139 3.53 7.54 4.21
CA ALA A 139 3.40 6.28 4.94
C ALA A 139 4.56 6.03 5.94
N ALA A 140 5.80 6.37 5.55
CA ALA A 140 6.97 6.22 6.39
C ALA A 140 7.14 7.35 7.44
N TRP A 141 6.34 8.40 7.37
CA TRP A 141 6.46 9.55 8.28
C TRP A 141 6.07 9.16 9.70
N ARG A 142 6.88 9.59 10.67
CA ARG A 142 6.68 9.32 12.10
C ARG A 142 6.14 10.56 12.79
N VAL A 143 5.08 10.36 13.56
CA VAL A 143 4.41 11.44 14.29
C VAL A 143 4.77 11.33 15.77
N SER A 144 5.12 12.46 16.39
CA SER A 144 5.44 12.49 17.81
C SER A 144 4.20 12.12 18.63
N LEU A 145 4.41 11.51 19.81
CA LEU A 145 3.32 11.21 20.73
C LEU A 145 2.56 12.48 21.12
N SER A 146 3.29 13.58 21.37
CA SER A 146 2.73 14.88 21.76
C SER A 146 1.80 15.43 20.69
N ASP A 147 2.22 15.44 19.40
CA ASP A 147 1.37 15.94 18.32
C ASP A 147 0.15 15.06 18.09
N ARG A 148 0.31 13.72 18.14
CA ARG A 148 -0.81 12.79 18.04
C ARG A 148 -1.85 13.04 19.15
N VAL A 149 -1.42 13.15 20.40
CA VAL A 149 -2.31 13.39 21.54
C VAL A 149 -3.03 14.73 21.42
N ARG A 150 -2.33 15.79 20.99
CA ARG A 150 -2.93 17.12 20.82
C ARG A 150 -4.02 17.12 19.76
N LEU A 151 -3.75 16.54 18.59
CA LEU A 151 -4.75 16.46 17.52
C LEU A 151 -5.98 15.67 17.97
N LEU A 152 -5.76 14.50 18.59
CA LEU A 152 -6.85 13.65 19.06
C LEU A 152 -7.68 14.32 20.16
N ALA A 153 -7.06 15.05 21.09
CA ALA A 153 -7.78 15.81 22.10
C ALA A 153 -8.63 16.94 21.50
N ALA A 154 -8.12 17.65 20.50
CA ALA A 154 -8.88 18.68 19.79
C ALA A 154 -10.09 18.08 19.04
N LEU A 155 -9.91 16.92 18.39
CA LEU A 155 -11.00 16.20 17.73
C LEU A 155 -12.02 15.63 18.72
N ASP A 156 -11.62 15.25 19.94
CA ASP A 156 -12.56 14.83 20.99
C ASP A 156 -13.44 15.99 21.48
N GLN A 157 -12.96 17.23 21.39
CA GLN A 157 -13.70 18.43 21.79
C GLN A 157 -14.64 18.93 20.68
N GLU A 158 -14.14 19.00 19.45
CA GLU A 158 -14.86 19.63 18.31
C GLU A 158 -15.59 18.61 17.42
N GLY A 159 -15.32 17.31 17.60
CA GLY A 159 -15.85 16.21 16.79
C GLY A 159 -15.13 16.04 15.43
N SER A 160 -15.01 17.13 14.67
CA SER A 160 -14.26 17.19 13.41
C SER A 160 -13.71 18.59 13.16
N LEU A 161 -12.56 18.69 12.50
CA LEU A 161 -11.90 19.95 12.15
C LEU A 161 -11.63 20.02 10.64
N PRO A 162 -11.63 21.23 10.03
CA PRO A 162 -10.97 21.43 8.75
C PRO A 162 -9.47 21.11 8.87
N LEU A 163 -8.85 20.59 7.80
CA LEU A 163 -7.43 20.26 7.77
C LEU A 163 -6.55 21.47 8.14
N GLY A 164 -6.93 22.67 7.69
CA GLY A 164 -6.28 23.93 8.06
C GLY A 164 -6.14 24.14 9.56
N GLU A 165 -7.21 23.86 10.31
CA GLU A 165 -7.24 23.99 11.77
C GLU A 165 -6.52 22.83 12.45
N ALA A 166 -6.71 21.61 11.95
CA ALA A 166 -6.02 20.42 12.46
C ALA A 166 -4.49 20.57 12.40
N MET A 167 -3.96 21.20 11.35
CA MET A 167 -2.52 21.47 11.22
C MET A 167 -1.97 22.33 12.37
N THR A 168 -2.75 23.24 12.92
CA THR A 168 -2.31 24.12 14.04
C THR A 168 -2.06 23.36 15.34
N THR A 169 -2.58 22.13 15.44
CA THR A 169 -2.37 21.26 16.61
C THR A 169 -0.98 20.61 16.61
N ILE A 170 -0.33 20.53 15.45
CA ILE A 170 1.00 19.96 15.26
C ILE A 170 2.04 21.02 15.63
N ARG A 171 2.81 20.77 16.69
CA ARG A 171 3.79 21.74 17.20
C ARG A 171 5.24 21.28 17.07
N ASN A 172 5.47 19.97 17.07
CA ASN A 172 6.81 19.40 17.05
C ASN A 172 7.16 18.77 15.70
N GLY A 173 6.20 18.66 14.78
CA GLY A 173 6.40 18.14 13.43
C GLY A 173 6.93 19.20 12.48
N ALA A 174 7.97 18.86 11.70
CA ALA A 174 8.50 19.75 10.66
C ALA A 174 7.53 19.95 9.48
N ASP A 175 6.58 19.04 9.30
CA ASP A 175 5.55 19.08 8.26
C ASP A 175 4.18 18.64 8.86
N PRO A 176 3.27 19.59 9.14
CA PRO A 176 1.93 19.28 9.66
C PRO A 176 1.08 18.41 8.73
N ILE A 177 1.22 18.57 7.41
CA ILE A 177 0.48 17.78 6.42
C ILE A 177 0.97 16.34 6.47
N ALA A 178 2.28 16.13 6.46
CA ALA A 178 2.87 14.81 6.59
C ALA A 178 2.44 14.13 7.90
N ALA A 179 2.36 14.87 9.00
CA ALA A 179 1.91 14.35 10.28
C ALA A 179 0.45 13.88 10.23
N ILE A 180 -0.47 14.69 9.70
CA ILE A 180 -1.89 14.32 9.62
C ILE A 180 -2.11 13.17 8.64
N ALA A 181 -1.48 13.20 7.46
CA ALA A 181 -1.54 12.11 6.48
C ALA A 181 -1.05 10.78 7.09
N ALA A 182 0.05 10.82 7.83
CA ALA A 182 0.62 9.68 8.53
C ALA A 182 -0.30 9.13 9.63
N LEU A 183 -1.07 10.00 10.31
CA LEU A 183 -2.08 9.60 11.29
C LEU A 183 -3.31 8.99 10.61
N ALA A 184 -3.73 9.53 9.46
CA ALA A 184 -4.86 9.02 8.69
C ALA A 184 -4.57 7.60 8.16
N LEU A 185 -3.42 7.40 7.54
CA LEU A 185 -2.96 6.08 7.08
C LEU A 185 -2.92 5.03 8.21
N ARG A 186 -2.64 5.47 9.45
CA ARG A 186 -2.59 4.63 10.65
C ARG A 186 -3.90 4.56 11.43
N ARG A 187 -5.00 5.09 10.88
CA ARG A 187 -6.33 5.08 11.50
C ARG A 187 -6.37 5.72 12.90
N PHE A 188 -5.62 6.80 13.10
CA PHE A 188 -5.86 7.68 14.24
C PHE A 188 -6.93 8.73 13.91
N VAL A 189 -7.01 9.12 12.64
CA VAL A 189 -7.96 10.09 12.12
C VAL A 189 -8.52 9.60 10.79
N ASP A 190 -9.70 10.10 10.43
CA ASP A 190 -10.29 9.99 9.10
C ASP A 190 -10.11 11.30 8.33
N LEU A 191 -9.92 11.17 7.02
CA LEU A 191 -9.93 12.28 6.08
C LEU A 191 -11.04 12.05 5.06
N ASP A 192 -11.77 13.10 4.71
CA ASP A 192 -12.66 13.07 3.55
C ASP A 192 -11.84 13.00 2.26
N LEU A 193 -11.86 11.84 1.59
CA LEU A 193 -11.11 11.59 0.36
C LEU A 193 -11.97 11.70 -0.90
N ASP A 194 -13.27 11.92 -0.76
CA ASP A 194 -14.25 11.76 -1.84
C ASP A 194 -14.84 13.09 -2.29
N SER A 195 -14.99 14.07 -1.39
CA SER A 195 -15.63 15.35 -1.72
C SER A 195 -14.79 16.26 -2.63
N GLY A 196 -13.48 16.04 -2.70
CA GLY A 196 -12.56 16.91 -3.45
C GLY A 196 -11.10 16.55 -3.22
N ARG A 197 -10.21 17.26 -3.91
CA ARG A 197 -8.77 17.13 -3.64
C ARG A 197 -8.49 17.58 -2.21
N ILE A 198 -7.52 16.95 -1.56
CA ILE A 198 -7.14 17.33 -0.19
C ILE A 198 -6.74 18.81 -0.17
N GLY A 199 -7.45 19.58 0.65
CA GLY A 199 -7.29 21.02 0.82
C GLY A 199 -7.54 21.45 2.26
N PRO A 200 -7.34 22.73 2.60
CA PRO A 200 -7.54 23.25 3.97
C PRO A 200 -8.93 22.98 4.55
N GLU A 201 -9.94 22.88 3.70
CA GLU A 201 -11.34 22.58 4.02
C GLU A 201 -11.65 21.09 4.19
N THR A 202 -10.73 20.20 3.79
CA THR A 202 -10.89 18.75 3.95
C THR A 202 -11.17 18.42 5.41
N ARG A 203 -12.25 17.69 5.65
CA ARG A 203 -12.64 17.32 7.01
C ARG A 203 -11.70 16.25 7.57
N VAL A 204 -11.22 16.52 8.79
CA VAL A 204 -10.47 15.60 9.63
C VAL A 204 -11.38 15.22 10.81
N ALA A 205 -11.62 13.94 11.00
CA ALA A 205 -12.38 13.43 12.13
C ALA A 205 -11.54 12.41 12.90
N ARG A 206 -11.90 12.14 14.16
CA ARG A 206 -11.31 11.00 14.87
C ARG A 206 -11.76 9.71 14.19
N TRP A 207 -10.83 8.81 13.94
CA TRP A 207 -11.15 7.46 13.46
C TRP A 207 -12.02 6.73 14.48
N ARG A 208 -13.09 6.09 14.00
CA ARG A 208 -13.95 5.21 14.79
C ARG A 208 -14.05 3.88 14.06
N ASP A 209 -13.68 2.80 14.75
CA ASP A 209 -13.84 1.42 14.25
C ASP A 209 -15.32 1.09 14.02
#